data_AF-A0A3G2T005-F1
#
_entry.id   AF-A0A3G2T005-F1
#
_cell.length_a   1.000
_cell.length_b   1.000
_cell.length_c   1.000
_cell.angle_alpha   90.00
_cell.angle_beta   90.00
_cell.angle_gamma   90.00
#
_symmetry.space_group_name_H-M   'P 1'
#
loop_
_entity.id
_entity.type
_entity.pdbx_description
1 polymer ?
#
loop_
_entity_poly.entity_id
_entity_poly.type
_entity_poly.pdbx_seq_one_letter_code
_entity_poly.pdbx_strand_id
1 'polypeptide(L)'
;MTEQATDQDNIEAPKVEKTVGWWVAFGYDIFMMFIIVFNLFCLSANAFLMSEFGNWFFNEIQLPQVLHYYKTDLYPWVVKTESWFITFLIAELGIRWFIAIINKHHARWFFFPFIHWYEILAINPYLRFLRLIRVGIIAYRFHELGYKVVPDSIMKRVLFYYRVVMEEISDRVVITVIDSIKHELNTSSTHKKIIHNLVDHHREQFAQTLAEILQEALATELKAQNTAITNGVGQIVRQAIEDTPQLTQLLRLIPIAGSMIENQIQNIGQQLGENITQGLIDPFTQGNVQSPNSTYQLISTKLSQLNIDNQKLEELVESVVYESLESVRQQVKVKQWQIELEKNDQAKE
;
A
#
# COMPACT_ATOMS: atom_id res chain seq x y z
N MET A 1 30.96 -21.30 33.88
CA MET A 1 31.42 -19.91 34.06
C MET A 1 30.50 -19.06 33.20
N THR A 2 29.41 -18.60 33.81
CA THR A 2 29.26 -17.23 34.36
C THR A 2 29.07 -16.24 33.20
N GLU A 3 27.84 -16.07 32.71
CA GLU A 3 26.81 -15.23 33.35
C GLU A 3 27.21 -13.75 33.32
N GLN A 4 26.63 -13.02 32.38
CA GLN A 4 26.23 -11.63 32.59
C GLN A 4 25.17 -11.26 31.55
N ALA A 5 23.90 -11.30 31.97
CA ALA A 5 22.83 -10.62 31.27
C ALA A 5 22.99 -9.12 31.56
N THR A 6 23.36 -8.33 30.56
CA THR A 6 23.39 -6.87 30.66
C THR A 6 22.00 -6.32 30.37
N ASP A 7 21.26 -6.13 31.45
CA ASP A 7 20.34 -5.01 31.69
C ASP A 7 19.50 -4.56 30.47
N GLN A 8 18.29 -5.11 30.37
CA GLN A 8 17.23 -4.40 29.64
C GLN A 8 16.88 -3.17 30.47
N ASP A 9 17.48 -2.04 30.08
CA ASP A 9 17.32 -0.73 30.71
C ASP A 9 15.84 -0.48 31.00
N ASN A 10 15.55 -0.43 32.30
CA ASN A 10 14.19 -0.45 32.83
C ASN A 10 13.60 0.94 32.56
N ILE A 11 12.84 1.06 31.46
CA ILE A 11 12.14 2.30 31.08
C ILE A 11 11.09 2.60 32.16
N GLU A 12 11.54 3.21 33.26
CA GLU A 12 10.65 3.78 34.27
C GLU A 12 9.76 4.79 33.56
N ALA A 13 8.46 4.47 33.50
CA ALA A 13 7.46 5.41 33.03
C ALA A 13 7.66 6.74 33.77
N PRO A 14 7.67 7.89 33.07
CA PRO A 14 8.08 9.16 33.66
C PRO A 14 7.24 9.45 34.90
N LYS A 15 7.89 9.54 36.05
CA LYS A 15 7.27 9.87 37.34
C LYS A 15 6.74 11.31 37.25
N VAL A 16 5.49 11.45 36.82
CA VAL A 16 4.78 12.72 36.71
C VAL A 16 4.81 13.39 38.09
N GLU A 17 5.56 14.48 38.23
CA GLU A 17 5.51 15.30 39.44
C GLU A 17 4.08 15.80 39.64
N LYS A 18 3.45 15.35 40.73
CA LYS A 18 2.05 15.63 41.04
C LYS A 18 1.89 17.03 41.61
N THR A 19 2.10 18.04 40.77
CA THR A 19 1.84 19.46 41.06
C THR A 19 0.44 19.65 41.64
N VAL A 20 0.25 20.58 42.59
CA VAL A 20 -1.04 20.79 43.28
C VAL A 20 -2.21 21.00 42.31
N GLY A 21 -2.00 21.67 41.17
CA GLY A 21 -3.00 21.83 40.13
C GLY A 21 -3.50 20.52 39.49
N TRP A 22 -2.68 19.45 39.49
CA TRP A 22 -3.07 18.12 39.01
C TRP A 22 -4.08 17.47 39.96
N TRP A 23 -3.90 17.59 41.28
CA TRP A 23 -4.88 17.09 42.26
C TRP A 23 -6.22 17.83 42.18
N VAL A 24 -6.21 19.14 41.89
CA VAL A 24 -7.42 19.93 41.67
C VAL A 24 -8.15 19.49 40.40
N ALA A 25 -7.42 19.31 39.29
CA ALA A 25 -7.98 18.81 38.03
C ALA A 25 -8.53 17.36 38.18
N PHE A 26 -7.83 16.51 38.92
CA PHE A 26 -8.24 15.14 39.20
C PHE A 26 -9.52 15.06 40.06
N GLY A 27 -9.59 15.84 41.15
CA GLY A 27 -10.79 15.94 41.98
C GLY A 27 -11.99 16.50 41.20
N TYR A 28 -11.72 17.46 40.29
CA TYR A 28 -12.72 18.00 39.38
C TYR A 28 -13.25 16.95 38.38
N ASP A 29 -12.37 16.18 37.73
CA ASP A 29 -12.77 15.13 36.79
C ASP A 29 -13.59 14.03 37.48
N ILE A 30 -13.26 13.65 38.72
CA ILE A 30 -14.07 12.70 39.53
C ILE A 30 -15.45 13.28 39.85
N PHE A 31 -15.52 14.54 40.28
CA PHE A 31 -16.79 15.23 40.58
C PHE A 31 -17.68 15.33 39.33
N MET A 32 -17.10 15.71 38.18
CA MET A 32 -17.78 15.75 36.89
C MET A 32 -18.25 14.36 36.46
N MET A 33 -17.43 13.32 36.63
CA MET A 33 -17.82 11.93 36.34
C MET A 33 -19.01 11.50 37.21
N PHE A 34 -18.99 11.80 38.51
CA PHE A 34 -20.09 11.48 39.42
C PHE A 34 -21.40 12.17 38.98
N ILE A 35 -21.36 13.47 38.67
CA ILE A 35 -22.57 14.19 38.20
C ILE A 35 -23.06 13.62 36.86
N ILE A 36 -22.17 13.29 35.92
CA ILE A 36 -22.56 12.67 34.63
C ILE A 36 -23.24 11.32 34.85
N VAL A 37 -22.67 10.45 35.69
CA VAL A 37 -23.23 9.13 35.99
C VAL A 37 -24.57 9.26 36.72
N PHE A 38 -24.67 10.15 37.71
CA PHE A 38 -25.91 10.42 38.44
C PHE A 38 -27.01 11.02 37.54
N ASN A 39 -26.65 11.99 36.69
CA ASN A 39 -27.57 12.58 35.72
C ASN A 39 -28.09 11.52 34.74
N LEU A 40 -27.21 10.65 34.22
CA LEU A 40 -27.62 9.57 33.33
C LEU A 40 -28.48 8.54 34.05
N PHE A 41 -28.16 8.18 35.31
CA PHE A 41 -28.98 7.29 36.12
C PHE A 41 -30.40 7.85 36.32
N CYS A 42 -30.53 9.12 36.71
CA CYS A 42 -31.82 9.80 36.82
C CYS A 42 -32.59 9.80 35.48
N LEU A 43 -31.88 9.88 34.36
CA LEU A 43 -32.47 9.86 33.02
C LEU A 43 -32.90 8.47 32.59
N SER A 44 -32.12 7.44 32.89
CA SER A 44 -32.50 6.03 32.70
C SER A 44 -33.70 5.65 33.56
N ALA A 45 -33.73 6.11 34.82
CA ALA A 45 -34.89 5.95 35.71
C ALA A 45 -36.13 6.67 35.16
N ASN A 46 -35.99 7.90 34.65
CA ASN A 46 -37.08 8.63 34.01
C ASN A 46 -37.60 7.92 32.75
N ALA A 47 -36.71 7.43 31.88
CA ALA A 47 -37.08 6.66 30.69
C ALA A 47 -37.79 5.35 31.05
N PHE A 48 -37.36 4.68 32.12
CA PHE A 48 -38.02 3.49 32.66
C PHE A 48 -39.43 3.80 33.21
N LEU A 49 -39.56 4.85 34.03
CA LEU A 49 -40.83 5.26 34.64
C LEU A 49 -41.84 5.83 33.63
N MET A 50 -41.38 6.40 32.52
CA MET A 50 -42.25 6.87 31.44
C MET A 50 -42.65 5.75 30.47
N SER A 51 -41.88 4.65 30.40
CA SER A 51 -42.14 3.49 29.53
C SER A 51 -43.35 2.66 29.97
N GLU A 52 -43.96 1.95 29.01
CA GLU A 52 -45.04 0.99 29.27
C GLU A 52 -44.62 -0.14 30.21
N PHE A 53 -43.34 -0.50 30.23
CA PHE A 53 -42.81 -1.46 31.20
C PHE A 53 -42.88 -0.91 32.64
N GLY A 54 -42.63 0.39 32.84
CA GLY A 54 -42.79 1.06 34.12
C GLY A 54 -44.25 1.14 34.56
N ASN A 55 -45.16 1.42 33.63
CA ASN A 55 -46.62 1.37 33.88
C ASN A 55 -47.04 -0.01 34.40
N TRP A 56 -46.62 -1.07 33.71
CA TRP A 56 -46.92 -2.46 34.09
C TRP A 56 -46.34 -2.81 35.48
N PHE A 57 -45.05 -2.55 35.71
CA PHE A 57 -44.35 -2.90 36.95
C PHE A 57 -44.96 -2.24 38.20
N PHE A 58 -45.30 -0.95 38.14
CA PHE A 58 -45.91 -0.23 39.27
C PHE A 58 -47.39 -0.58 39.50
N ASN A 59 -48.09 -1.06 38.46
CA ASN A 59 -49.45 -1.56 38.60
C ASN A 59 -49.47 -2.94 39.29
N GLU A 60 -48.54 -3.83 38.92
CA GLU A 60 -48.37 -5.16 39.55
C GLU A 60 -48.03 -5.06 41.05
N ILE A 61 -47.18 -4.09 41.42
CA ILE A 61 -46.80 -3.81 42.82
C ILE A 61 -47.89 -3.00 43.58
N GLN A 62 -49.02 -2.68 42.94
CA GLN A 62 -50.13 -1.91 43.51
C GLN A 62 -49.73 -0.51 44.04
N LEU A 63 -48.74 0.15 43.41
CA LEU A 63 -48.34 1.52 43.72
C LEU A 63 -48.54 2.51 42.54
N PRO A 64 -49.69 2.51 41.82
CA PRO A 64 -49.93 3.40 40.68
C PRO A 64 -49.92 4.89 41.07
N GLN A 65 -50.30 5.20 42.32
CA GLN A 65 -50.28 6.56 42.88
C GLN A 65 -48.88 7.19 42.90
N VAL A 66 -47.82 6.39 43.13
CA VAL A 66 -46.43 6.86 43.13
C VAL A 66 -45.98 7.18 41.71
N LEU A 67 -46.36 6.34 40.74
CA LEU A 67 -46.07 6.57 39.33
C LEU A 67 -46.82 7.80 38.77
N HIS A 68 -48.07 8.01 39.19
CA HIS A 68 -48.85 9.18 38.79
C HIS A 68 -48.25 10.49 39.35
N TYR A 69 -47.89 10.50 40.64
CA TYR A 69 -47.18 11.63 41.26
C TYR A 69 -45.85 11.94 40.53
N TYR A 70 -45.09 10.90 40.16
CA TYR A 70 -43.87 11.07 39.39
C TYR A 70 -44.11 11.74 38.03
N LYS A 71 -45.11 11.27 37.27
CA LYS A 71 -45.42 11.78 35.92
C LYS A 71 -45.98 13.20 35.93
N THR A 72 -46.71 13.59 36.96
CA THR A 72 -47.33 14.92 37.07
C THR A 72 -46.36 15.96 37.63
N ASP A 73 -45.73 15.67 38.78
CA ASP A 73 -45.00 16.69 39.55
C ASP A 73 -43.47 16.61 39.40
N LEU A 74 -42.91 15.40 39.28
CA LEU A 74 -41.44 15.22 39.23
C LEU A 74 -40.89 15.26 37.79
N TYR A 75 -41.60 14.73 36.80
CA TYR A 75 -41.17 14.72 35.40
C TYR A 75 -40.81 16.12 34.85
N PRO A 76 -41.59 17.19 35.06
CA PRO A 76 -41.22 18.54 34.61
C PRO A 76 -39.93 19.05 35.27
N TRP A 77 -39.68 18.65 36.52
CA TRP A 77 -38.47 19.01 37.25
C TRP A 77 -37.24 18.27 36.71
N VAL A 78 -37.36 16.97 36.39
CA VAL A 78 -36.29 16.19 35.74
C VAL A 78 -35.88 16.84 34.42
N VAL A 79 -36.84 17.15 33.52
CA VAL A 79 -36.56 17.81 32.23
C VAL A 79 -35.88 19.18 32.43
N LYS A 80 -36.32 19.95 33.43
CA LYS A 80 -35.70 21.23 33.78
C LYS A 80 -34.25 21.05 34.24
N THR A 81 -33.97 20.09 35.14
CA THR A 81 -32.59 19.80 35.58
C THR A 81 -31.69 19.33 34.44
N GLU A 82 -32.22 18.59 33.46
CA GLU A 82 -31.45 18.21 32.27
C GLU A 82 -31.04 19.43 31.44
N SER A 83 -31.94 20.39 31.23
CA SER A 83 -31.61 21.62 30.48
C SER A 83 -30.56 22.48 31.19
N TRP A 84 -30.64 22.58 32.52
CA TRP A 84 -29.58 23.22 33.33
C TRP A 84 -28.25 22.47 33.23
N PHE A 85 -28.27 21.13 33.23
CA PHE A 85 -27.07 20.32 33.10
C PHE A 85 -26.40 20.46 31.73
N ILE A 86 -27.18 20.52 30.64
CA ILE A 86 -26.67 20.78 29.29
C ILE A 86 -26.05 22.19 29.22
N THR A 87 -26.72 23.21 29.76
CA THR A 87 -26.18 24.57 29.85
C THR A 87 -24.86 24.61 30.63
N PHE A 88 -24.78 23.88 31.75
CA PHE A 88 -23.55 23.74 32.54
C PHE A 88 -22.43 23.07 31.74
N LEU A 89 -22.69 21.97 31.02
CA LEU A 89 -21.70 21.32 30.17
C LEU A 89 -21.19 22.22 29.02
N ILE A 90 -22.06 23.03 28.42
CA ILE A 90 -21.67 24.02 27.39
C ILE A 90 -20.76 25.09 27.99
N ALA A 91 -21.12 25.65 29.15
CA ALA A 91 -20.30 26.64 29.84
C ALA A 91 -18.94 26.05 30.28
N GLU A 92 -18.94 24.81 30.76
CA GLU A 92 -17.78 24.06 31.22
C GLU A 92 -16.79 23.74 30.08
N LEU A 93 -17.30 23.29 28.92
CA LEU A 93 -16.53 23.15 27.69
C LEU A 93 -15.96 24.50 27.24
N GLY A 94 -16.76 25.57 27.28
CA GLY A 94 -16.34 26.93 26.93
C GLY A 94 -15.21 27.47 27.82
N ILE A 95 -15.31 27.24 29.14
CA ILE A 95 -14.26 27.62 30.10
C ILE A 95 -12.98 26.82 29.86
N ARG A 96 -13.06 25.49 29.67
CA ARG A 96 -11.87 24.67 29.36
C ARG A 96 -11.24 25.06 28.02
N TRP A 97 -12.04 25.39 27.00
CA TRP A 97 -11.53 25.90 25.72
C TRP A 97 -10.82 27.26 25.91
N PHE A 98 -11.39 28.18 26.69
CA PHE A 98 -10.80 29.47 27.00
C PHE A 98 -9.46 29.35 27.77
N ILE A 99 -9.39 28.45 28.75
CA ILE A 99 -8.14 28.14 29.46
C ILE A 99 -7.10 27.54 28.50
N ALA A 100 -7.50 26.64 27.59
CA ALA A 100 -6.60 26.05 26.60
C ALA A 100 -6.06 27.09 25.59
N ILE A 101 -6.85 28.12 25.25
CA ILE A 101 -6.41 29.27 24.44
C ILE A 101 -5.34 30.07 25.18
N ILE A 102 -5.54 30.37 26.47
CA ILE A 102 -4.59 31.12 27.30
C ILE A 102 -3.27 30.36 27.48
N ASN A 103 -3.34 29.07 27.79
CA ASN A 103 -2.17 28.24 28.10
C ASN A 103 -1.37 27.77 26.86
N LYS A 104 -1.79 28.13 25.64
CA LYS A 104 -1.12 27.81 24.35
C LYS A 104 -0.72 26.33 24.19
N HIS A 105 -1.48 25.40 24.79
CA HIS A 105 -1.07 24.00 24.89
C HIS A 105 -1.16 23.21 23.56
N HIS A 106 -1.75 23.80 22.52
CA HIS A 106 -1.87 23.22 21.18
C HIS A 106 -1.50 24.25 20.11
N ALA A 107 -0.87 23.78 19.02
CA ALA A 107 -0.30 24.62 17.95
C ALA A 107 -1.31 25.50 17.19
N ARG A 108 -2.62 25.30 17.39
CA ARG A 108 -3.69 26.21 16.97
C ARG A 108 -4.93 26.00 17.85
N TRP A 109 -5.49 27.10 18.35
CA TRP A 109 -6.70 27.13 19.19
C TRP A 109 -7.93 26.39 18.61
N PHE A 110 -8.00 26.27 17.28
CA PHE A 110 -9.05 25.56 16.54
C PHE A 110 -9.02 24.03 16.72
N PHE A 111 -7.90 23.42 17.17
CA PHE A 111 -7.82 21.96 17.34
C PHE A 111 -8.56 21.43 18.57
N PHE A 112 -8.82 22.27 19.59
CA PHE A 112 -9.51 21.86 20.82
C PHE A 112 -10.85 21.14 20.58
N PRO A 113 -11.80 21.65 19.76
CA PRO A 113 -13.04 20.95 19.45
C PRO A 113 -12.87 19.61 18.70
N PHE A 114 -11.76 19.41 17.97
CA PHE A 114 -11.49 18.12 17.28
C PHE A 114 -10.93 17.08 18.24
N ILE A 115 -10.09 17.49 19.20
CA ILE A 115 -9.61 16.61 20.27
C ILE A 115 -10.76 16.22 21.21
N HIS A 116 -11.63 17.19 21.54
CA HIS A 116 -12.78 17.02 22.43
C HIS A 116 -14.12 16.80 21.69
N TRP A 117 -14.08 16.20 20.49
CA TRP A 117 -15.27 15.97 19.65
C TRP A 117 -16.37 15.18 20.39
N TYR A 118 -15.97 14.25 21.26
CA TYR A 118 -16.87 13.46 22.10
C TYR A 118 -17.65 14.32 23.10
N GLU A 119 -17.07 15.42 23.61
CA GLU A 119 -17.75 16.35 24.53
C GLU A 119 -18.83 17.16 23.79
N ILE A 120 -18.53 17.56 22.55
CA ILE A 120 -19.48 18.26 21.67
C ILE A 120 -20.68 17.36 21.33
N LEU A 121 -20.44 16.09 21.02
CA LEU A 121 -21.53 15.14 20.79
C LEU A 121 -22.34 14.82 22.07
N ALA A 122 -21.68 14.76 23.23
CA ALA A 122 -22.32 14.48 24.51
C ALA A 122 -23.26 15.61 25.02
N ILE A 123 -23.08 16.84 24.52
CA ILE A 123 -23.97 17.98 24.76
C ILE A 123 -25.32 17.81 24.05
N ASN A 124 -25.38 17.08 22.93
CA ASN A 124 -26.59 16.93 22.13
C ASN A 124 -27.72 16.22 22.93
N PRO A 125 -28.91 16.83 23.11
CA PRO A 125 -30.02 16.25 23.87
C PRO A 125 -30.62 14.98 23.26
N TYR A 126 -30.29 14.60 22.02
CA TYR A 126 -30.67 13.31 21.44
C TYR A 126 -29.63 12.21 21.68
N LEU A 127 -28.35 12.58 21.86
CA LEU A 127 -27.23 11.64 21.99
C LEU A 127 -26.74 11.49 23.44
N ARG A 128 -27.69 11.51 24.38
CA ARG A 128 -27.48 11.58 25.84
C ARG A 128 -26.52 10.51 26.37
N PHE A 129 -26.57 9.31 25.81
CA PHE A 129 -25.73 8.18 26.21
C PHE A 129 -24.25 8.37 25.86
N LEU A 130 -23.91 9.23 24.88
CA LEU A 130 -22.52 9.54 24.53
C LEU A 130 -21.78 10.29 25.64
N ARG A 131 -22.48 10.82 26.66
CA ARG A 131 -21.86 11.32 27.90
C ARG A 131 -21.03 10.23 28.61
N LEU A 132 -21.34 8.95 28.44
CA LEU A 132 -20.52 7.84 28.94
C LEU A 132 -19.16 7.70 28.23
N ILE A 133 -18.98 8.22 27.02
CA ILE A 133 -17.67 8.24 26.36
C ILE A 133 -16.67 9.05 27.20
N ARG A 134 -17.11 10.16 27.83
CA ARG A 134 -16.28 10.94 28.75
C ARG A 134 -15.90 10.11 29.99
N VAL A 135 -16.81 9.29 30.52
CA VAL A 135 -16.50 8.34 31.62
C VAL A 135 -15.45 7.31 31.18
N GLY A 136 -15.59 6.75 29.97
CA GLY A 136 -14.60 5.83 29.39
C GLY A 136 -13.22 6.45 29.16
N ILE A 137 -13.16 7.71 28.71
CA ILE A 137 -11.90 8.44 28.51
C ILE A 137 -11.23 8.81 29.84
N ILE A 138 -12.01 9.18 30.87
CA ILE A 138 -11.48 9.40 32.22
C ILE A 138 -10.93 8.07 32.78
N ALA A 139 -11.63 6.95 32.59
CA ALA A 139 -11.15 5.61 32.97
C ALA A 139 -9.89 5.19 32.20
N TYR A 140 -9.77 5.55 30.91
CA TYR A 140 -8.54 5.34 30.12
C TYR A 140 -7.36 6.16 30.68
N ARG A 141 -7.56 7.45 30.96
CA ARG A 141 -6.55 8.30 31.61
C ARG A 141 -6.12 7.75 32.97
N PHE A 142 -7.06 7.15 33.71
CA PHE A 142 -6.78 6.48 34.99
C PHE A 142 -5.88 5.25 34.81
N HIS A 143 -6.07 4.49 33.73
CA HIS A 143 -5.21 3.36 33.35
C HIS A 143 -3.80 3.80 32.95
N GLU A 144 -3.68 4.89 32.19
CA GLU A 144 -2.40 5.50 31.80
C GLU A 144 -1.57 6.01 33.00
N LEU A 145 -2.26 6.38 34.11
CA LEU A 145 -1.66 6.77 35.38
C LEU A 145 -1.25 5.59 36.29
N GLY A 146 -1.24 4.36 35.77
CA GLY A 146 -0.77 3.15 36.46
C GLY A 146 -1.81 2.42 37.31
N TYR A 147 -3.05 2.91 37.37
CA TYR A 147 -4.14 2.22 38.07
C TYR A 147 -4.94 1.35 37.09
N LYS A 148 -4.77 0.02 37.17
CA LYS A 148 -5.51 -0.96 36.34
C LYS A 148 -7.01 -1.01 36.67
N VAL A 149 -7.78 -0.02 36.20
CA VAL A 149 -9.25 0.04 36.31
C VAL A 149 -9.94 -0.60 35.10
N VAL A 150 -9.28 -0.66 33.94
CA VAL A 150 -9.78 -1.33 32.74
C VAL A 150 -9.05 -2.66 32.55
N PRO A 151 -9.75 -3.80 32.35
CA PRO A 151 -9.11 -5.08 32.05
C PRO A 151 -8.36 -5.06 30.69
N ASP A 152 -7.13 -5.58 30.68
CA ASP A 152 -6.26 -5.67 29.49
C ASP A 152 -6.97 -6.34 28.28
N SER A 153 -7.89 -7.28 28.54
CA SER A 153 -8.70 -7.96 27.52
C SER A 153 -9.63 -7.01 26.75
N ILE A 154 -10.27 -6.05 27.43
CA ILE A 154 -11.16 -5.07 26.78
C ILE A 154 -10.34 -4.11 25.92
N MET A 155 -9.17 -3.67 26.42
CA MET A 155 -8.28 -2.78 25.68
C MET A 155 -7.80 -3.42 24.36
N LYS A 156 -7.32 -4.67 24.42
CA LYS A 156 -6.92 -5.45 23.24
C LYS A 156 -8.06 -5.61 22.24
N ARG A 157 -9.29 -5.85 22.73
CA ARG A 157 -10.48 -6.01 21.88
C ARG A 157 -10.87 -4.72 21.17
N VAL A 158 -10.80 -3.57 21.85
CA VAL A 158 -11.05 -2.24 21.25
C VAL A 158 -10.00 -1.91 20.19
N LEU A 159 -8.72 -2.14 20.49
CA LEU A 159 -7.61 -1.93 19.54
C LEU A 159 -7.73 -2.81 18.29
N PHE A 160 -8.15 -4.07 18.46
CA PHE A 160 -8.42 -4.98 17.35
C PHE A 160 -9.53 -4.43 16.43
N TYR A 161 -10.71 -4.10 16.97
CA TYR A 161 -11.80 -3.56 16.14
C TYR A 161 -11.47 -2.20 15.52
N TYR A 162 -10.68 -1.35 16.20
CA TYR A 162 -10.15 -0.13 15.61
C TYR A 162 -9.27 -0.42 14.39
N ARG A 163 -8.35 -1.39 14.49
CA ARG A 163 -7.50 -1.83 13.37
C ARG A 163 -8.34 -2.36 12.21
N VAL A 164 -9.32 -3.24 12.47
CA VAL A 164 -10.25 -3.78 11.45
C VAL A 164 -10.95 -2.65 10.69
N VAL A 165 -11.49 -1.65 11.39
CA VAL A 165 -12.20 -0.53 10.75
C VAL A 165 -11.26 0.35 9.94
N MET A 166 -10.05 0.63 10.46
CA MET A 166 -9.05 1.43 9.73
C MET A 166 -8.52 0.70 8.50
N GLU A 167 -8.35 -0.62 8.57
CA GLU A 167 -7.98 -1.48 7.44
C GLU A 167 -9.07 -1.43 6.35
N GLU A 168 -10.33 -1.74 6.67
CA GLU A 168 -11.43 -1.72 5.69
C GLU A 168 -11.67 -0.34 5.06
N ILE A 169 -11.40 0.75 5.79
CA ILE A 169 -11.45 2.12 5.24
C ILE A 169 -10.23 2.36 4.31
N SER A 170 -9.03 2.01 4.76
CA SER A 170 -7.79 2.14 3.99
C SER A 170 -7.87 1.37 2.67
N ASP A 171 -8.27 0.10 2.71
CA ASP A 171 -8.38 -0.76 1.53
C ASP A 171 -9.38 -0.20 0.51
N ARG A 172 -10.53 0.31 0.98
CA ARG A 172 -11.51 0.98 0.10
C ARG A 172 -10.95 2.24 -0.54
N VAL A 173 -10.23 3.07 0.21
CA VAL A 173 -9.57 4.26 -0.33
C VAL A 173 -8.52 3.87 -1.36
N VAL A 174 -7.65 2.91 -1.07
CA VAL A 174 -6.60 2.45 -1.99
C VAL A 174 -7.20 1.83 -3.26
N ILE A 175 -8.22 0.97 -3.14
CA ILE A 175 -8.92 0.41 -4.32
C ILE A 175 -9.59 1.52 -5.14
N THR A 176 -10.21 2.52 -4.50
CA THR A 176 -10.83 3.65 -5.20
C THR A 176 -9.80 4.50 -5.93
N VAL A 177 -8.63 4.73 -5.33
CA VAL A 177 -7.51 5.45 -5.96
C VAL A 177 -6.94 4.66 -7.13
N ILE A 178 -6.75 3.34 -7.00
CA ILE A 178 -6.29 2.49 -8.12
C ILE A 178 -7.32 2.49 -9.25
N ASP A 179 -8.61 2.38 -8.95
CA ASP A 179 -9.67 2.40 -9.97
C ASP A 179 -9.78 3.80 -10.62
N SER A 180 -9.51 4.88 -9.88
CA SER A 180 -9.42 6.25 -10.42
C SER A 180 -8.21 6.41 -11.36
N ILE A 181 -7.03 5.95 -10.96
CA ILE A 181 -5.83 5.94 -11.82
C ILE A 181 -6.09 5.09 -13.07
N LYS A 182 -6.67 3.90 -12.93
CA LYS A 182 -7.05 3.02 -14.04
C LYS A 182 -8.04 3.71 -14.98
N HIS A 183 -8.99 4.48 -14.46
CA HIS A 183 -9.94 5.25 -15.27
C HIS A 183 -9.28 6.44 -16.00
N GLU A 184 -8.39 7.18 -15.34
CA GLU A 184 -7.61 8.27 -15.96
C GLU A 184 -6.70 7.74 -17.07
N LEU A 185 -6.04 6.60 -16.87
CA LEU A 185 -5.24 5.91 -17.89
C LEU A 185 -6.10 5.44 -19.08
N ASN A 186 -7.31 4.92 -18.85
CA ASN A 186 -8.19 4.48 -19.94
C ASN A 186 -8.84 5.64 -20.73
N THR A 187 -9.06 6.79 -20.10
CA THR A 187 -9.96 7.83 -20.65
C THR A 187 -9.23 9.09 -21.11
N SER A 188 -8.03 9.37 -20.60
CA SER A 188 -7.32 10.62 -20.87
C SER A 188 -6.26 10.49 -21.96
N SER A 189 -6.15 11.50 -22.83
CA SER A 189 -4.99 11.66 -23.72
C SER A 189 -3.68 11.87 -22.96
N THR A 190 -3.74 12.16 -21.65
CA THR A 190 -2.60 12.15 -20.73
C THR A 190 -1.97 10.77 -20.59
N HIS A 191 -2.71 9.66 -20.79
CA HIS A 191 -2.18 8.29 -20.72
C HIS A 191 -1.00 8.07 -21.65
N LYS A 192 -1.21 8.31 -22.96
CA LYS A 192 -0.14 8.26 -23.97
C LYS A 192 1.06 9.10 -23.58
N LYS A 193 0.82 10.31 -23.04
CA LYS A 193 1.90 11.19 -22.58
C LYS A 193 2.66 10.63 -21.38
N ILE A 194 1.99 9.98 -20.42
CA ILE A 194 2.65 9.34 -19.26
C ILE A 194 3.46 8.12 -19.71
N ILE A 195 2.86 7.21 -20.49
CA ILE A 195 3.55 6.01 -20.97
C ILE A 195 4.72 6.38 -21.89
N HIS A 196 4.53 7.30 -22.83
CA HIS A 196 5.59 7.81 -23.70
C HIS A 196 6.73 8.45 -22.89
N ASN A 197 6.43 9.30 -21.89
CA ASN A 197 7.45 9.87 -21.01
C ASN A 197 8.19 8.78 -20.19
N LEU A 198 7.49 7.73 -19.74
CA LEU A 198 8.10 6.63 -18.97
C LEU A 198 9.06 5.82 -19.86
N VAL A 199 8.63 5.50 -21.08
CA VAL A 199 9.42 4.81 -22.10
C VAL A 199 10.64 5.65 -22.51
N ASP A 200 10.47 6.95 -22.72
CA ASP A 200 11.55 7.88 -23.07
C ASP A 200 12.55 8.08 -21.92
N HIS A 201 12.08 8.11 -20.67
CA HIS A 201 12.94 8.27 -19.50
C HIS A 201 13.83 7.03 -19.25
N HIS A 202 13.30 5.82 -19.43
CA HIS A 202 14.05 4.56 -19.23
C HIS A 202 14.74 4.05 -20.50
N ARG A 203 14.73 4.85 -21.58
CA ARG A 203 15.17 4.53 -22.94
C ARG A 203 16.60 4.03 -23.05
N GLU A 204 17.55 4.64 -22.33
CA GLU A 204 18.94 4.19 -22.30
C GLU A 204 19.08 2.83 -21.60
N GLN A 205 18.35 2.62 -20.51
CA GLN A 205 18.36 1.36 -19.76
C GLN A 205 17.78 0.22 -20.60
N PHE A 206 16.64 0.44 -21.28
CA PHE A 206 16.08 -0.54 -22.22
C PHE A 206 17.06 -0.89 -23.36
N ALA A 207 17.70 0.12 -23.96
CA ALA A 207 18.66 -0.09 -25.05
C ALA A 207 19.90 -0.88 -24.60
N GLN A 208 20.42 -0.57 -23.40
CA GLN A 208 21.52 -1.31 -22.78
C GLN A 208 21.11 -2.76 -22.47
N THR A 209 20.00 -2.98 -21.75
CA THR A 209 19.55 -4.33 -21.38
C THR A 209 19.28 -5.19 -22.62
N LEU A 210 18.70 -4.64 -23.69
CA LEU A 210 18.51 -5.37 -24.94
C LEU A 210 19.85 -5.73 -25.61
N ALA A 211 20.84 -4.83 -25.58
CA ALA A 211 22.18 -5.13 -26.10
C ALA A 211 22.92 -6.18 -25.25
N GLU A 212 22.74 -6.21 -23.93
CA GLU A 212 23.26 -7.25 -23.04
C GLU A 212 22.62 -8.61 -23.33
N ILE A 213 21.28 -8.67 -23.46
CA ILE A 213 20.54 -9.90 -23.84
C ILE A 213 21.01 -10.41 -25.22
N LEU A 214 21.22 -9.52 -26.19
CA LEU A 214 21.75 -9.91 -27.51
C LEU A 214 23.21 -10.40 -27.41
N GLN A 215 24.07 -9.73 -26.64
CA GLN A 215 25.46 -10.14 -26.41
C GLN A 215 25.56 -11.49 -25.67
N GLU A 216 24.58 -11.86 -24.86
CA GLU A 216 24.54 -13.17 -24.21
C GLU A 216 23.91 -14.25 -25.11
N ALA A 217 22.68 -14.04 -25.59
CA ALA A 217 21.95 -15.05 -26.34
C ALA A 217 22.44 -15.22 -27.79
N LEU A 218 22.49 -14.13 -28.57
CA LEU A 218 22.82 -14.21 -30.00
C LEU A 218 24.30 -14.55 -30.21
N ALA A 219 25.21 -14.00 -29.40
CA ALA A 219 26.64 -14.34 -29.50
C ALA A 219 26.90 -15.81 -29.16
N THR A 220 26.22 -16.36 -28.13
CA THR A 220 26.35 -17.77 -27.74
C THR A 220 25.80 -18.70 -28.83
N GLU A 221 24.62 -18.39 -29.37
CA GLU A 221 23.99 -19.22 -30.41
C GLU A 221 24.77 -19.16 -31.74
N LEU A 222 25.22 -17.97 -32.17
CA LEU A 222 26.09 -17.82 -33.33
C LEU A 222 27.41 -18.58 -33.15
N LYS A 223 27.98 -18.59 -31.94
CA LYS A 223 29.21 -19.33 -31.63
C LYS A 223 28.98 -20.84 -31.66
N ALA A 224 27.84 -21.32 -31.17
CA ALA A 224 27.46 -22.73 -31.22
C ALA A 224 27.20 -23.21 -32.66
N GLN A 225 26.52 -22.39 -33.47
CA GLN A 225 26.22 -22.71 -34.88
C GLN A 225 27.32 -22.33 -35.87
N ASN A 226 28.39 -21.63 -35.45
CA ASN A 226 29.42 -21.08 -36.34
C ASN A 226 29.93 -22.10 -37.37
N THR A 227 30.33 -23.30 -36.94
CA THR A 227 30.82 -24.35 -37.83
C THR A 227 29.76 -24.82 -38.84
N ALA A 228 28.49 -24.88 -38.44
CA ALA A 228 27.40 -25.26 -39.35
C ALA A 228 27.12 -24.17 -40.39
N ILE A 229 27.09 -22.90 -39.99
CA ILE A 229 26.89 -21.75 -40.89
C ILE A 229 28.06 -21.64 -41.88
N THR A 230 29.29 -21.67 -41.36
CA THR A 230 30.54 -21.59 -42.13
C THR A 230 30.64 -22.71 -43.17
N ASN A 231 30.43 -23.98 -42.78
CA ASN A 231 30.42 -25.10 -43.72
C ASN A 231 29.27 -25.01 -44.74
N GLY A 232 28.08 -24.53 -44.30
CA GLY A 232 26.92 -24.35 -45.17
C GLY A 232 27.17 -23.32 -46.27
N VAL A 233 27.75 -22.16 -45.93
CA VAL A 233 28.14 -21.15 -46.93
C VAL A 233 29.24 -21.68 -47.85
N GLY A 234 30.24 -22.40 -47.32
CA GLY A 234 31.26 -23.08 -48.13
C GLY A 234 30.66 -24.02 -49.18
N GLN A 235 29.67 -24.83 -48.80
CA GLN A 235 28.96 -25.72 -49.73
C GLN A 235 28.13 -24.95 -50.76
N ILE A 236 27.44 -23.88 -50.37
CA ILE A 236 26.67 -23.03 -51.29
C ILE A 236 27.59 -22.39 -52.34
N VAL A 237 28.76 -21.88 -51.94
CA VAL A 237 29.74 -21.31 -52.89
C VAL A 237 30.29 -22.39 -53.82
N ARG A 238 30.58 -23.59 -53.31
CA ARG A 238 31.04 -24.71 -54.14
C ARG A 238 30.00 -25.09 -55.19
N GLN A 239 28.73 -25.22 -54.78
CA GLN A 239 27.60 -25.53 -55.66
C GLN A 239 27.39 -24.43 -56.72
N ALA A 240 27.45 -23.15 -56.32
CA ALA A 240 27.32 -22.03 -57.26
C ALA A 240 28.43 -21.99 -58.32
N ILE A 241 29.65 -22.42 -57.98
CA ILE A 241 30.77 -22.56 -58.93
C ILE A 241 30.53 -23.71 -59.91
N GLU A 242 30.04 -24.86 -59.43
CA GLU A 242 29.66 -26.02 -60.25
C GLU A 242 28.48 -25.71 -61.20
N ASP A 243 27.48 -24.98 -60.71
CA ASP A 243 26.29 -24.56 -61.46
C ASP A 243 26.54 -23.34 -62.38
N THR A 244 27.80 -22.90 -62.56
CA THR A 244 28.16 -21.81 -63.47
C THR A 244 28.59 -22.36 -64.84
N PRO A 245 27.68 -22.51 -65.83
CA PRO A 245 27.99 -23.19 -67.10
C PRO A 245 29.06 -22.48 -67.92
N GLN A 246 29.20 -21.16 -67.75
CA GLN A 246 30.23 -20.35 -68.41
C GLN A 246 31.64 -20.77 -67.98
N LEU A 247 31.84 -21.11 -66.70
CA LEU A 247 33.11 -21.57 -66.16
C LEU A 247 33.43 -22.98 -66.64
N THR A 248 32.50 -23.93 -66.48
CA THR A 248 32.66 -25.31 -66.96
C THR A 248 32.89 -25.37 -68.48
N GLN A 249 32.23 -24.51 -69.27
CA GLN A 249 32.44 -24.41 -70.71
C GLN A 249 33.83 -23.86 -71.06
N LEU A 250 34.36 -22.90 -70.29
CA LEU A 250 35.72 -22.37 -70.46
C LEU A 250 36.78 -23.42 -70.09
N LEU A 251 36.59 -24.13 -68.98
CA LEU A 251 37.53 -25.13 -68.46
C LEU A 251 37.60 -26.39 -69.35
N ARG A 252 36.49 -26.78 -69.98
CA ARG A 252 36.46 -27.87 -70.99
C ARG A 252 37.34 -27.62 -72.22
N LEU A 253 37.75 -26.37 -72.48
CA LEU A 253 38.66 -26.05 -73.59
C LEU A 253 40.13 -26.39 -73.28
N ILE A 254 40.46 -26.68 -72.02
CA ILE A 254 41.82 -27.01 -71.59
C ILE A 254 41.92 -28.53 -71.36
N PRO A 255 42.46 -29.32 -72.33
CA PRO A 255 42.55 -30.76 -72.20
C PRO A 255 43.42 -31.17 -71.00
N ILE A 256 42.99 -32.23 -70.30
CA ILE A 256 43.63 -32.81 -69.11
C ILE A 256 43.60 -31.91 -67.86
N ALA A 257 43.90 -30.62 -67.97
CA ALA A 257 43.96 -29.71 -66.82
C ALA A 257 42.60 -29.08 -66.43
N GLY A 258 41.62 -29.02 -67.33
CA GLY A 258 40.32 -28.36 -67.08
C GLY A 258 39.62 -28.83 -65.80
N SER A 259 39.48 -30.14 -65.60
CA SER A 259 38.85 -30.72 -64.41
C SER A 259 39.69 -30.58 -63.14
N MET A 260 41.02 -30.52 -63.24
CA MET A 260 41.88 -30.23 -62.08
C MET A 260 41.71 -28.78 -61.63
N ILE A 261 41.62 -27.84 -62.58
CA ILE A 261 41.37 -26.42 -62.32
C ILE A 261 39.95 -26.22 -61.75
N GLU A 262 38.95 -26.92 -62.27
CA GLU A 262 37.56 -26.89 -61.77
C GLU A 262 37.49 -27.29 -60.29
N ASN A 263 38.05 -28.45 -59.93
CA ASN A 263 38.15 -28.91 -58.54
C ASN A 263 38.95 -27.94 -57.66
N GLN A 264 40.04 -27.34 -58.18
CA GLN A 264 40.84 -26.38 -57.43
C GLN A 264 40.08 -25.07 -57.18
N ILE A 265 39.33 -24.56 -58.16
CA ILE A 265 38.50 -23.35 -58.01
C ILE A 265 37.34 -23.63 -57.05
N GLN A 266 36.70 -24.79 -57.12
CA GLN A 266 35.66 -25.21 -56.17
C GLN A 266 36.18 -25.27 -54.73
N ASN A 267 37.36 -25.87 -54.50
CA ASN A 267 37.99 -25.94 -53.17
C ASN A 267 38.40 -24.55 -52.66
N ILE A 268 38.97 -23.70 -53.51
CA ILE A 268 39.30 -22.30 -53.15
C ILE A 268 38.02 -21.52 -52.83
N GLY A 269 36.97 -21.69 -53.63
CA GLY A 269 35.67 -21.04 -53.42
C GLY A 269 35.01 -21.45 -52.11
N GLN A 270 35.02 -22.75 -51.79
CA GLN A 270 34.55 -23.26 -50.50
C GLN A 270 35.34 -22.62 -49.34
N GLN A 271 36.68 -22.69 -49.36
CA GLN A 271 37.52 -22.09 -48.32
C GLN A 271 37.35 -20.57 -48.23
N LEU A 272 37.14 -19.88 -49.36
CA LEU A 272 36.90 -18.44 -49.38
C LEU A 272 35.54 -18.11 -48.74
N GLY A 273 34.49 -18.87 -49.05
CA GLY A 273 33.17 -18.75 -48.42
C GLY A 273 33.22 -18.99 -46.91
N GLU A 274 33.92 -20.05 -46.48
CA GLU A 274 34.14 -20.37 -45.07
C GLU A 274 34.87 -19.24 -44.34
N ASN A 275 36.01 -18.77 -44.87
CA ASN A 275 36.81 -17.70 -44.26
C ASN A 275 36.08 -16.34 -44.22
N ILE A 276 35.32 -16.00 -45.26
CA ILE A 276 34.50 -14.78 -45.27
C ILE A 276 33.39 -14.87 -44.22
N THR A 277 32.74 -16.03 -44.10
CA THR A 277 31.68 -16.26 -43.11
C THR A 277 32.20 -16.14 -41.69
N GLN A 278 33.36 -16.73 -41.39
CA GLN A 278 34.03 -16.58 -40.10
C GLN A 278 34.29 -15.10 -39.78
N GLY A 279 34.89 -14.35 -40.72
CA GLY A 279 35.17 -12.92 -40.54
C GLY A 279 33.92 -12.02 -40.40
N LEU A 280 32.75 -12.47 -40.84
CA LEU A 280 31.47 -11.78 -40.65
C LEU A 280 30.77 -12.15 -39.33
N ILE A 281 30.98 -13.37 -38.81
CA ILE A 281 30.38 -13.86 -37.55
C ILE A 281 31.23 -13.42 -36.33
N ASP A 282 32.55 -13.33 -36.48
CA ASP A 282 33.48 -12.94 -35.42
C ASP A 282 33.08 -11.64 -34.68
N PRO A 283 32.70 -10.52 -35.35
CA PRO A 283 32.29 -9.28 -34.68
C PRO A 283 31.01 -9.37 -33.85
N PHE A 284 30.21 -10.44 -33.98
CA PHE A 284 29.00 -10.69 -33.19
C PHE A 284 29.21 -11.72 -32.08
N THR A 285 30.20 -12.61 -32.21
CA THR A 285 30.50 -13.66 -31.24
C THR A 285 31.59 -13.28 -30.23
N GLN A 286 32.36 -12.23 -30.52
CA GLN A 286 33.31 -11.62 -29.58
C GLN A 286 32.60 -10.75 -28.52
N GLY A 287 33.28 -10.50 -27.40
CA GLY A 287 32.78 -9.74 -26.26
C GLY A 287 32.20 -10.60 -25.13
N ASN A 288 31.76 -9.94 -24.05
CA ASN A 288 30.98 -10.52 -22.95
C ASN A 288 30.10 -9.42 -22.32
N VAL A 289 29.26 -9.75 -21.34
CA VAL A 289 28.33 -8.77 -20.74
C VAL A 289 29.07 -7.60 -20.05
N GLN A 290 30.25 -7.82 -19.45
CA GLN A 290 31.07 -6.73 -18.86
C GLN A 290 31.92 -5.95 -19.87
N SER A 291 32.01 -6.40 -21.11
CA SER A 291 32.78 -5.80 -22.20
C SER A 291 32.07 -6.11 -23.52
N PRO A 292 30.89 -5.49 -23.75
CA PRO A 292 30.09 -5.74 -24.94
C PRO A 292 30.86 -5.31 -26.18
N ASN A 293 30.74 -6.06 -27.28
CA ASN A 293 31.42 -5.70 -28.51
C ASN A 293 30.90 -4.38 -29.10
N SER A 294 31.69 -3.76 -29.98
CA SER A 294 31.37 -2.49 -30.62
C SER A 294 30.05 -2.52 -31.41
N THR A 295 29.66 -3.69 -31.93
CA THR A 295 28.40 -3.89 -32.64
C THR A 295 27.19 -3.76 -31.72
N TYR A 296 27.18 -4.44 -30.57
CA TYR A 296 26.09 -4.32 -29.60
C TYR A 296 26.08 -2.96 -28.89
N GLN A 297 27.23 -2.34 -28.65
CA GLN A 297 27.31 -0.93 -28.20
C GLN A 297 26.69 0.04 -29.21
N LEU A 298 26.96 -0.14 -30.51
CA LEU A 298 26.35 0.65 -31.58
C LEU A 298 24.84 0.40 -31.68
N ILE A 299 24.39 -0.85 -31.53
CA ILE A 299 22.96 -1.23 -31.48
C ILE A 299 22.27 -0.51 -30.31
N SER A 300 22.82 -0.58 -29.09
CA SER A 300 22.33 0.17 -27.92
C SER A 300 22.26 1.68 -28.21
N THR A 301 23.35 2.27 -28.69
CA THR A 301 23.43 3.71 -29.00
C THR A 301 22.41 4.13 -30.07
N LYS A 302 22.07 3.25 -31.03
CA LYS A 302 21.04 3.53 -32.03
C LYS A 302 19.63 3.34 -31.48
N LEU A 303 19.40 2.29 -30.69
CA LEU A 303 18.13 2.07 -29.99
C LEU A 303 17.80 3.21 -29.00
N SER A 304 18.81 3.80 -28.34
CA SER A 304 18.62 4.98 -27.49
C SER A 304 18.47 6.30 -28.26
N GLN A 305 18.68 6.31 -29.58
CA GLN A 305 18.50 7.48 -30.46
C GLN A 305 17.23 7.43 -31.32
N LEU A 306 16.71 6.25 -31.67
CA LEU A 306 15.44 6.08 -32.40
C LEU A 306 14.29 6.81 -31.69
N ASN A 307 13.54 7.68 -32.39
CA ASN A 307 12.36 8.32 -31.82
C ASN A 307 11.29 7.26 -31.52
N ILE A 308 10.87 7.13 -30.25
CA ILE A 308 9.97 6.05 -29.83
C ILE A 308 8.51 6.43 -30.07
N ASP A 309 8.14 6.49 -31.34
CA ASP A 309 6.76 6.34 -31.83
C ASP A 309 6.44 4.85 -32.10
N ASN A 310 7.09 3.94 -31.36
CA ASN A 310 6.87 2.51 -31.50
C ASN A 310 5.66 2.08 -30.65
N GLN A 311 4.48 2.11 -31.27
CA GLN A 311 3.20 1.71 -30.67
C GLN A 311 3.27 0.38 -29.89
N LYS A 312 4.06 -0.61 -30.34
CA LYS A 312 4.18 -1.90 -29.65
C LYS A 312 4.91 -1.83 -28.30
N LEU A 313 5.84 -0.90 -28.14
CA LEU A 313 6.52 -0.68 -26.87
C LEU A 313 5.63 0.12 -25.91
N GLU A 314 4.85 1.06 -26.44
CA GLU A 314 3.80 1.78 -25.70
C GLU A 314 2.75 0.77 -25.17
N GLU A 315 2.22 -0.10 -26.03
CA GLU A 315 1.27 -1.19 -25.68
C GLU A 315 1.84 -2.17 -24.63
N LEU A 316 3.13 -2.53 -24.73
CA LEU A 316 3.78 -3.41 -23.75
C LEU A 316 3.89 -2.74 -22.37
N VAL A 317 4.38 -1.50 -22.31
CA VAL A 317 4.52 -0.78 -21.04
C VAL A 317 3.16 -0.44 -20.43
N GLU A 318 2.16 -0.11 -21.25
CA GLU A 318 0.76 0.02 -20.84
C GLU A 318 0.25 -1.28 -20.19
N SER A 319 0.45 -2.44 -20.83
CA SER A 319 0.05 -3.74 -20.27
C SER A 319 0.72 -4.01 -18.91
N VAL A 320 2.03 -3.76 -18.80
CA VAL A 320 2.80 -3.96 -17.55
C VAL A 320 2.31 -3.02 -16.44
N VAL A 321 1.99 -1.76 -16.75
CA VAL A 321 1.43 -0.81 -15.79
C VAL A 321 0.05 -1.25 -15.31
N TYR A 322 -0.84 -1.69 -16.20
CA TYR A 322 -2.16 -2.21 -15.81
C TYR A 322 -2.08 -3.50 -14.98
N GLU A 323 -1.21 -4.43 -15.34
CA GLU A 323 -1.00 -5.68 -14.60
C GLU A 323 -0.40 -5.40 -13.20
N SER A 324 0.50 -4.43 -13.09
CA SER A 324 1.05 -3.97 -11.81
C SER A 324 -0.04 -3.35 -10.92
N LEU A 325 -0.87 -2.46 -11.48
CA LEU A 325 -1.99 -1.83 -10.75
C LEU A 325 -3.02 -2.86 -10.27
N GLU A 326 -3.39 -3.83 -11.12
CA GLU A 326 -4.30 -4.90 -10.72
C GLU A 326 -3.66 -5.81 -9.66
N SER A 327 -2.36 -6.12 -9.76
CA SER A 327 -1.63 -6.91 -8.75
C SER A 327 -1.66 -6.25 -7.36
N VAL A 328 -1.38 -4.94 -7.27
CA VAL A 328 -1.51 -4.16 -6.03
C VAL A 328 -2.95 -4.20 -5.51
N ARG A 329 -3.95 -4.02 -6.38
CA ARG A 329 -5.37 -4.11 -6.04
C ARG A 329 -5.80 -5.49 -5.54
N GLN A 330 -5.20 -6.59 -6.03
CA GLN A 330 -5.45 -7.93 -5.49
C GLN A 330 -4.79 -8.11 -4.12
N GLN A 331 -3.57 -7.61 -3.91
CA GLN A 331 -2.89 -7.65 -2.62
C GLN A 331 -3.67 -6.88 -1.52
N VAL A 332 -4.21 -5.71 -1.85
CA VAL A 332 -5.03 -4.88 -0.94
C VAL A 332 -6.36 -5.53 -0.56
N LYS A 333 -6.86 -6.50 -1.34
CA LYS A 333 -8.06 -7.28 -0.95
C LYS A 333 -7.76 -8.37 0.09
N VAL A 334 -6.50 -8.65 0.39
CA VAL A 334 -6.09 -9.67 1.37
C VAL A 334 -6.14 -9.09 2.78
N LYS A 335 -7.26 -9.37 3.47
CA LYS A 335 -7.58 -8.86 4.81
C LYS A 335 -6.64 -9.41 5.88
N GLN A 336 -5.75 -8.57 6.38
CA GLN A 336 -4.79 -8.89 7.43
C GLN A 336 -5.48 -9.21 8.75
N TRP A 337 -6.57 -8.50 9.08
CA TRP A 337 -7.33 -8.79 10.31
C TRP A 337 -7.95 -10.18 10.34
N GLN A 338 -8.28 -10.78 9.19
CA GLN A 338 -8.80 -12.15 9.11
C GLN A 338 -7.69 -13.17 9.42
N ILE A 339 -6.49 -12.95 8.86
CA ILE A 339 -5.30 -13.75 9.15
C ILE A 339 -4.89 -13.62 10.63
N GLU A 340 -5.04 -12.43 11.23
CA GLU A 340 -4.80 -12.21 12.67
C GLU A 340 -5.84 -12.95 13.54
N LEU A 341 -7.10 -13.05 13.13
CA LEU A 341 -8.10 -13.87 13.84
C LEU A 341 -7.79 -15.36 13.74
N GLU A 342 -7.56 -15.89 12.55
CA GLU A 342 -7.26 -17.32 12.34
C GLU A 342 -6.06 -17.77 13.19
N LYS A 343 -4.99 -16.97 13.24
CA LYS A 343 -3.83 -17.22 14.11
C LYS A 343 -4.17 -17.17 15.60
N ASN A 344 -5.02 -16.24 16.02
CA ASN A 344 -5.44 -16.09 17.41
C ASN A 344 -6.42 -17.19 17.86
N ASP A 345 -7.12 -17.85 16.94
CA ASP A 345 -8.00 -18.97 17.24
C ASP A 345 -7.23 -20.30 17.22
N GLN A 346 -6.31 -20.50 16.26
CA GLN A 346 -5.35 -21.62 16.28
C GLN A 346 -4.44 -21.65 17.51
N ALA A 347 -4.14 -20.49 18.12
CA ALA A 347 -3.34 -20.40 19.34
C ALA A 347 -4.13 -20.65 20.65
N LYS A 348 -5.42 -21.02 20.56
CA LYS A 348 -6.28 -21.37 21.70
C LYS A 348 -6.71 -22.84 21.71
N GLU A 349 -6.44 -23.57 20.63
CA GLU A 349 -6.52 -25.04 20.55
C GLU A 349 -5.23 -25.68 21.09
#